data_AF-A0A7C7QD38-F1
#
_entry.id   AF-A0A7C7QD38-F1
#
_cell.length_a   1.000
_cell.length_b   1.000
_cell.length_c   1.000
_cell.angle_alpha   90.00
_cell.angle_beta   90.00
_cell.angle_gamma   90.00
#
_symmetry.space_group_name_H-M   'P 1'
#
loop_
_entity.id
_entity.type
_entity.pdbx_description
1 polymer ?
#
loop_
_entity_poly.entity_id
_entity_poly.type
_entity_poly.pdbx_seq_one_letter_code
_entity_poly.pdbx_strand_id
1 'polypeptide(L)' 'MGEVVASLRLLPAEAETNLEALKKALAGKLPSGVRVYKFEEEPIAFGLKAL' A
#
# COMPACT_ATOMS: atom_id res chain seq x y z
N MET A 1 -6.76 14.23 21.64
CA MET A 1 -6.07 12.96 21.35
C MET A 1 -5.73 12.94 19.88
N GLY A 2 -4.45 12.75 19.54
CA GLY A 2 -3.99 12.71 18.14
C GLY A 2 -3.88 11.26 17.66
N GLU A 3 -4.09 11.05 16.37
CA GLU A 3 -3.83 9.76 15.72
C GLU A 3 -2.43 9.79 15.10
N VAL A 4 -1.70 8.67 15.19
CA VAL A 4 -0.38 8.53 14.57
C VAL A 4 -0.55 7.88 13.21
N VAL A 5 -0.02 8.52 12.18
CA VAL A 5 -0.04 7.99 10.80
C VAL A 5 1.38 7.55 10.43
N ALA A 6 1.52 6.33 9.95
CA ALA A 6 2.74 5.84 9.33
C ALA A 6 2.53 5.74 7.82
N SER A 7 3.49 6.27 7.05
CA SER A 7 3.54 6.11 5.59
C SER A 7 4.54 5.02 5.24
N LEU A 8 4.09 4.02 4.49
CA LEU A 8 4.94 2.95 3.97
C LEU A 8 4.93 3.01 2.46
N ARG A 9 6.10 2.89 1.84
CA ARG A 9 6.26 2.80 0.39
C ARG A 9 6.53 1.34 0.02
N LEU A 10 5.61 0.73 -0.70
CA LEU A 10 5.71 -0.65 -1.13
C LEU A 10 6.14 -0.70 -2.60
N LEU A 11 7.29 -1.33 -2.84
CA LEU A 11 7.85 -1.49 -4.18
C LEU A 11 7.48 -2.87 -4.71
N PRO A 12 6.76 -2.97 -5.84
CA PRO A 12 6.51 -4.27 -6.47
C PRO A 12 7.81 -4.85 -7.02
N ALA A 13 7.92 -6.17 -7.00
CA ALA A 13 9.06 -6.86 -7.60
C ALA A 13 9.08 -6.69 -9.13
N GLU A 14 7.90 -6.65 -9.76
CA GLU A 14 7.72 -6.62 -11.22
C GLU A 14 6.54 -5.71 -11.62
N ALA A 15 6.54 -5.18 -12.85
CA ALA A 15 5.51 -4.24 -13.33
C ALA A 15 4.10 -4.85 -13.43
N GLU A 16 4.01 -6.17 -13.53
CA GLU A 16 2.75 -6.92 -13.64
C GLU A 16 2.14 -7.25 -12.27
N THR A 17 2.79 -6.85 -11.17
CA THR A 17 2.29 -7.07 -9.82
C THR A 17 0.91 -6.46 -9.62
N ASN A 18 -0.07 -7.27 -9.23
CA ASN A 18 -1.44 -6.81 -9.01
C ASN A 18 -1.59 -5.99 -7.71
N LEU A 19 -1.43 -4.66 -7.84
CA LEU A 19 -1.56 -3.73 -6.72
C LEU A 19 -2.95 -3.73 -6.07
N GLU A 20 -4.01 -3.96 -6.83
CA GLU A 20 -5.38 -4.04 -6.30
C GLU A 20 -5.57 -5.26 -5.39
N ALA A 21 -5.01 -6.41 -5.77
CA ALA A 21 -5.00 -7.59 -4.90
C ALA A 21 -4.19 -7.34 -3.63
N LEU A 22 -3.06 -6.63 -3.74
CA LEU A 22 -2.21 -6.23 -2.62
C LEU A 22 -2.95 -5.31 -1.63
N LYS A 23 -3.62 -4.25 -2.11
CA LYS A 23 -4.44 -3.36 -1.27
C LYS A 23 -5.47 -4.14 -0.43
N LYS A 24 -6.17 -5.08 -1.06
CA LYS A 24 -7.17 -5.94 -0.39
C LYS A 24 -6.52 -6.86 0.66
N ALA A 25 -5.40 -7.49 0.31
CA ALA A 25 -4.67 -8.35 1.22
C ALA A 25 -4.12 -7.59 2.43
N LEU A 26 -3.61 -6.37 2.23
CA LEU A 26 -3.13 -5.49 3.29
C LEU A 26 -4.26 -5.11 4.24
N ALA A 27 -5.39 -4.64 3.71
CA ALA A 27 -6.56 -4.28 4.52
C ALA A 27 -7.07 -5.46 5.36
N GLY A 28 -7.04 -6.69 4.83
CA GLY A 28 -7.46 -7.90 5.55
C GLY A 28 -6.46 -8.42 6.58
N LYS A 29 -5.19 -8.03 6.51
CA LYS A 29 -4.12 -8.48 7.42
C LYS A 29 -3.77 -7.48 8.52
N LEU A 30 -4.42 -6.31 8.56
CA LEU A 30 -4.14 -5.32 9.59
C LEU A 30 -4.50 -5.84 10.98
N PRO A 31 -3.66 -5.58 12.01
CA PRO A 31 -3.95 -5.94 13.38
C PRO A 31 -5.11 -5.11 13.94
N SER A 32 -5.75 -5.62 14.98
CA SER A 32 -6.81 -4.91 15.69
C SER A 32 -6.33 -3.55 16.22
N GLY A 33 -7.14 -2.51 16.03
CA GLY A 33 -6.81 -1.15 16.43
C GLY A 33 -6.03 -0.32 15.40
N VAL A 34 -5.69 -0.91 14.24
CA VAL A 34 -5.07 -0.21 13.11
C VAL A 34 -6.04 -0.15 11.94
N ARG A 35 -6.01 0.94 11.18
CA ARG A 35 -6.79 1.09 9.94
C ARG A 35 -5.91 1.65 8.84
N VAL A 36 -6.26 1.33 7.60
CA VAL A 36 -5.70 2.03 6.45
C VAL A 36 -6.24 3.45 6.45
N TYR A 37 -5.34 4.44 6.36
CA TYR A 37 -5.74 5.83 6.18
C TYR A 37 -6.00 6.16 4.69
N LYS A 38 -5.03 5.82 3.83
CA LYS A 38 -5.09 6.02 2.37
C LYS A 38 -4.15 5.03 1.68
N PHE A 39 -4.49 4.63 0.46
CA PHE A 39 -3.56 4.02 -0.50
C PHE A 39 -3.28 5.03 -1.61
N GLU A 40 -2.03 5.11 -2.06
CA GLU A 40 -1.62 6.01 -3.14
C GLU A 40 -0.71 5.24 -4.11
N GLU A 41 -0.98 5.37 -5.41
CA GLU A 41 -0.11 4.76 -6.42
C GLU A 41 0.80 5.82 -7.00
N GLU A 42 2.11 5.63 -6.85
CA GLU A 42 3.11 6.54 -7.37
C GLU A 42 3.89 5.87 -8.51
N PRO A 43 3.89 6.42 -9.74
CA PRO A 43 4.69 5.88 -10.84
C PRO A 43 6.18 6.01 -10.53
N ILE A 44 6.94 4.94 -10.75
CA ILE A 44 8.39 4.93 -10.55
C ILE A 44 9.10 5.06 -11.90
N ALA A 45 9.12 3.98 -12.69
CA ALA A 45 9.71 3.90 -14.04
C ALA A 45 9.33 2.56 -14.69
N PHE A 46 9.46 2.45 -16.02
CA PHE A 46 9.28 1.17 -16.76
C PHE A 46 7.95 0.43 -16.45
N GLY A 47 6.87 1.19 -16.22
CA GLY A 47 5.57 0.63 -15.86
C GLY A 47 5.41 0.21 -14.39
N LEU A 48 6.48 0.28 -13.58
CA LEU A 48 6.41 0.05 -12.14
C LEU A 48 5.69 1.20 -11.44
N LYS A 49 4.84 0.83 -10.48
CA LYS A 49 4.15 1.75 -9.58
C LYS A 49 4.37 1.31 -8.14
N ALA A 50 4.79 2.24 -7.28
CA ALA A 50 4.78 2.03 -5.84
C ALA A 50 3.34 2.14 -5.33
N LEU A 51 3.06 1.42 -4.24
CA LEU A 51 1.87 1.57 -3.42
C LEU A 51 2.20 2.25 -2.09
#